data_AF-A0A0K2TLG8-F1
#
_entry.id   AF-A0A0K2TLG8-F1
#
_cell.length_a   1.000
_cell.length_b   1.000
_cell.length_c   1.000
_cell.angle_alpha   90.00
_cell.angle_beta   90.00
_cell.angle_gamma   90.00
#
_symmetry.space_group_name_H-M   'P 1'
#
loop_
_entity.id
_entity.type
_entity.pdbx_description
1 polymer ?
#
loop_
_entity_poly.entity_id
_entity_poly.type
_entity_poly.pdbx_seq_one_letter_code
_entity_poly.pdbx_strand_id
1 'polypeptide(L)' 'TTLEVAVINSATNFLITGLFGYILFGESLKLSWWIGISFIISGSFILIQDEKEKVKNKNA' A
#
# COMPACT_ATOMS: atom_id res chain seq x y z
N THR A 1 -9.81 -11.15 -5.07
CA THR A 1 -10.67 -10.07 -4.51
C THR A 1 -10.48 -9.85 -3.02
N THR A 2 -10.49 -10.86 -2.14
CA THR A 2 -10.25 -10.64 -0.69
C THR A 2 -8.83 -10.19 -0.37
N LEU A 3 -7.82 -10.74 -1.06
CA LEU A 3 -6.41 -10.37 -0.85
C LEU A 3 -6.13 -8.95 -1.34
N GLU A 4 -6.61 -8.58 -2.52
CA GLU A 4 -6.50 -7.22 -3.06
C GLU A 4 -7.06 -6.17 -2.08
N VAL A 5 -8.26 -6.40 -1.55
CA VAL A 5 -8.89 -5.46 -0.60
C VAL A 5 -8.13 -5.40 0.73
N ALA A 6 -7.60 -6.51 1.23
CA ALA A 6 -6.81 -6.54 2.47
C ALA A 6 -5.47 -5.79 2.33
N VAL A 7 -4.83 -5.90 1.17
CA VAL A 7 -3.55 -5.23 0.85
C VAL A 7 -3.76 -3.73 0.73
N ILE A 8 -4.78 -3.31 0.00
CA ILE A 8 -5.14 -1.90 -0.15
C ILE A 8 -5.46 -1.30 1.23
N ASN A 9 -6.26 -1.99 2.05
CA ASN A 9 -6.61 -1.49 3.38
C ASN A 9 -5.39 -1.33 4.29
N SER A 10 -4.46 -2.29 4.26
CA SER A 10 -3.22 -2.20 5.04
C SER A 10 -2.30 -1.06 4.57
N ALA A 11 -2.18 -0.87 3.25
CA ALA A 11 -1.43 0.25 2.68
C ALA A 11 -2.07 1.61 3.04
N THR A 12 -3.40 1.72 2.93
CA THR A 12 -4.16 2.91 3.32
C THR A 12 -3.98 3.21 4.81
N ASN A 13 -4.06 2.21 5.68
CA ASN A 13 -3.86 2.41 7.12
C ASN A 13 -2.45 2.91 7.44
N PHE A 14 -1.42 2.43 6.75
CA PHE A 14 -0.05 2.92 6.90
C PHE A 14 0.08 4.39 6.45
N LEU A 15 -0.50 4.74 5.29
CA LEU A 15 -0.49 6.11 4.76
C LEU A 15 -1.23 7.08 5.69
N ILE A 16 -2.42 6.70 6.16
CA ILE A 16 -3.22 7.48 7.10
C ILE A 16 -2.46 7.66 8.41
N THR A 17 -1.82 6.61 8.94
CA THR A 17 -1.03 6.72 10.17
C THR A 17 0.14 7.69 10.02
N GLY A 18 0.85 7.67 8.89
CA GLY A 18 1.92 8.64 8.62
C GLY A 18 1.40 10.06 8.44
N LEU A 19 0.26 10.24 7.78
CA LEU A 19 -0.40 11.55 7.63
C LEU A 19 -0.88 12.09 8.98
N PHE A 20 -1.51 11.26 9.81
CA PHE A 20 -1.90 11.63 11.17
C PHE A 20 -0.67 11.92 12.04
N GLY A 21 0.43 11.17 11.88
CA GLY A 21 1.68 11.46 12.55
C GLY A 21 2.21 12.85 12.20
N TYR A 22 2.19 13.20 10.91
CA TYR A 22 2.56 14.55 10.44
C TYR A 22 1.64 15.64 11.01
N ILE A 23 0.33 15.43 10.98
CA ILE A 23 -0.67 16.42 11.43
C ILE A 23 -0.66 16.59 12.96
N LEU A 24 -0.59 15.49 13.71
CA LEU A 24 -0.71 15.50 15.18
C LEU A 24 0.59 15.93 15.88
N PHE A 25 1.75 15.53 15.36
CA PHE A 25 3.03 15.83 15.99
C PHE A 25 3.78 16.96 15.30
N GLY A 26 3.33 17.42 14.12
CA GLY A 26 3.97 18.50 13.37
C GLY A 26 5.38 18.17 12.89
N GLU A 27 5.82 16.92 13.01
CA GLU A 27 7.16 16.50 12.64
C GLU A 27 7.26 16.33 11.13
N SER A 28 8.24 17.00 10.50
CA SER A 28 8.54 16.77 9.08
C SER A 28 8.83 15.30 8.84
N LEU A 29 8.04 14.69 7.95
CA LEU A 29 8.17 13.29 7.55
C LEU A 29 9.60 13.04 7.04
N LYS A 30 10.38 12.28 7.83
CA LYS A 30 11.77 11.95 7.52
C LYS A 30 11.85 11.24 6.16
N LEU A 31 12.96 11.39 5.43
CA LEU A 31 13.18 10.72 4.14
C LEU A 31 12.97 9.18 4.22
N SER A 32 13.24 8.55 5.36
CA SER A 32 12.97 7.12 5.59
C SER A 32 11.50 6.73 5.44
N TRP A 33 10.56 7.63 5.76
CA TRP A 33 9.12 7.35 5.61
C TRP A 33 8.72 7.25 4.14
N TRP A 34 9.27 8.12 3.29
CA TRP A 34 9.08 8.08 1.84
C TRP A 34 9.65 6.80 1.22
N ILE A 35 10.79 6.33 1.73
CA ILE A 35 11.37 5.03 1.34
C ILE A 35 10.42 3.88 1.73
N GLY A 36 9.85 3.92 2.93
CA GLY A 36 8.86 2.93 3.36
C GLY A 36 7.62 2.90 2.48
N ILE A 37 7.10 4.07 2.10
CA ILE A 37 5.96 4.18 1.17
C ILE A 37 6.31 3.60 -0.20
N SER A 38 7.48 3.93 -0.73
CA SER A 38 7.94 3.39 -2.02
C SER A 38 7.94 1.86 -2.01
N PHE A 39 8.42 1.26 -0.91
CA PHE A 39 8.45 -0.20 -0.75
C PHE A 39 7.04 -0.80 -0.67
N ILE A 40 6.13 -0.17 0.09
CA ILE A 40 4.74 -0.61 0.22
C ILE A 40 3.99 -0.50 -1.12
N ILE A 41 4.16 0.60 -1.85
CA ILE A 41 3.55 0.80 -3.17
C ILE A 41 4.07 -0.25 -4.15
N SER A 42 5.38 -0.47 -4.20
CA SER A 42 6.01 -1.46 -5.08
C SER A 42 5.53 -2.88 -4.80
N GLY A 43 5.51 -3.29 -3.53
CA GLY A 43 5.01 -4.61 -3.11
C GLY A 43 3.51 -4.79 -3.39
N SER A 44 2.70 -3.76 -3.12
CA SER A 44 1.26 -3.77 -3.43
C SER A 44 1.03 -3.89 -4.94
N PHE A 45 1.81 -3.19 -5.76
CA PHE A 45 1.68 -3.22 -7.22
C PHE A 45 2.00 -4.61 -7.82
N ILE A 46 3.04 -5.27 -7.31
CA ILE A 46 3.38 -6.64 -7.71
C ILE A 46 2.25 -7.62 -7.36
N LEU A 47 1.70 -7.50 -6.16
CA LEU A 47 0.64 -8.39 -5.68
C LEU A 47 -0.69 -8.18 -6.43
N ILE A 48 -1.02 -6.94 -6.78
CA ILE A 48 -2.20 -6.61 -7.59
C ILE A 48 -2.06 -7.18 -9.01
N GLN A 49 -0.86 -7.15 -9.61
CA GLN A 49 -0.63 -7.74 -10.93
C GLN A 49 -0.80 -9.27 -10.91
N ASP A 50 -0.30 -9.96 -9.89
CA ASP A 50 -0.48 -11.42 -9.74
C ASP A 50 -1.96 -11.80 -9.57
N GLU A 51 -2.73 -11.07 -8.76
CA GLU A 51 -4.17 -11.27 -8.64
C GLU A 51 -4.91 -11.02 -9.97
N LYS A 52 -4.54 -9.97 -10.73
CA LYS A 52 -5.16 -9.67 -12.03
C LYS A 52 -4.89 -10.76 -13.07
N GLU A 53 -3.66 -11.27 -13.14
CA GLU A 53 -3.27 -12.39 -14.01
C GLU A 53 -4.06 -13.67 -13.68
N LYS A 54 -4.18 -14.01 -12.39
CA LYS A 54 -4.96 -15.17 -11.93
C LYS A 54 -6.45 -15.05 -12.27
N VAL A 55 -7.03 -13.85 -12.14
CA VAL A 55 -8.43 -13.60 -12.50
C VAL A 55 -8.63 -13.73 -14.01
N LYS A 56 -7.70 -13.23 -14.83
CA LYS A 56 -7.78 -13.35 -16.29
C LYS A 56 -7.71 -14.79 -16.78
N ASN A 57 -6.84 -15.62 -16.18
CA ASN A 57 -6.67 -17.03 -16.56
C ASN A 57 -7.86 -17.90 -16.15
N LYS A 58 -8.57 -17.54 -15.06
CA LYS A 58 -9.76 -18.27 -14.59
C LYS A 58 -11.02 -18.02 -15.43
N ASN A 59 -11.01 -16.96 -16.25
CA ASN A 59 -12.14 -16.53 -17.09
C ASN A 59 -11.90 -16.82 -18.59
N ALA A 60 -10.77 -17.46 -18.95
CA ALA A 60 -10.43 -17.90 -20.30
C ALA A 60 -10.60 -19.42 -20.41
#